data_AF-A0A841HIK3-F1
#
_entry.id   AF-A0A841HIK3-F1
#
_cell.length_a   1.000
_cell.length_b   1.000
_cell.length_c   1.000
_cell.angle_alpha   90.00
_cell.angle_beta   90.00
_cell.angle_gamma   90.00
#
_symmetry.space_group_name_H-M   'P 1'
#
loop_
_entity.id
_entity.type
_entity.pdbx_description
1 polymer ?
#
loop_
_entity_poly.entity_id
_entity_poly.type
_entity_poly.pdbx_seq_one_letter_code
_entity_poly.pdbx_strand_id
1 'polypeptide(L)'
;MTDPTARPAELQINACMSTGETVQGALAANTAKWALGNRPSAIDKFLKPAAPADPKDWLDERVGWALVAFERTGFKPEQYANNEDLCAPLRALLQKRENAVVLRFRPDSDKRYTLLRDYRNNKDLDIAGSAIGKAAGQIPRHLLLVGKPTADQLPWALQYLLSVGRSVGRLPFDPLHDEALLSPYVTACLNDWADAKCNAGATVTWAVDHSPADITHLMRRSIADATFEKYVADDDLKAGALCLTDELATHDQLREQLKQRSPAMIVTTSHGMTGPIDDPAQMAAQLGLLVDHHHAPLPLDALLKEWQPDGAVWYAHACCAAGSDDGSRFAALFADGTPAQQVLKAVGELGAQVAPLPLALLTAKKPARAFLGHIEPTFDWTLRQPATGQLLTATLVNALYTEIYLGSPIGHAFRGWYGAAGTHYAAWDAIKLGYDAKESSSAALLYHNLAARDVQTLVLLGDPVVRLVSA
;
A
#
# COMPACT_ATOMS: atom_id res chain seq x y z
N MET A 1 -65.49 11.10 19.97
CA MET A 1 -64.42 11.54 20.88
C MET A 1 -63.84 12.81 20.28
N THR A 2 -63.85 13.91 21.02
CA THR A 2 -63.23 15.18 20.57
C THR A 2 -61.72 14.98 20.48
N ASP A 3 -61.11 15.43 19.39
CA ASP A 3 -59.67 15.39 19.18
C ASP A 3 -58.95 16.08 20.36
N PRO A 4 -58.16 15.35 21.17
CA PRO A 4 -57.47 15.92 22.33
C PRO A 4 -56.40 16.95 21.93
N THR A 5 -56.10 17.08 20.64
CA THR A 5 -55.16 18.07 20.09
C THR A 5 -55.84 19.32 19.54
N ALA A 6 -57.18 19.37 19.54
CA ALA A 6 -57.92 20.55 19.15
C ALA A 6 -57.64 21.71 20.11
N ARG A 7 -57.34 22.89 19.55
CA ARG A 7 -57.09 24.10 20.33
C ARG A 7 -58.31 24.42 21.20
N PRO A 8 -58.15 24.54 22.54
CA PRO A 8 -59.27 24.86 23.40
C PRO A 8 -59.73 26.30 23.15
N ALA A 9 -61.04 26.54 23.17
CA ALA A 9 -61.60 27.88 23.00
C ALA A 9 -61.35 28.76 24.24
N GLU A 10 -61.34 28.14 25.42
CA GLU A 10 -61.08 28.77 26.71
C GLU A 10 -60.03 27.99 27.49
N LEU A 11 -59.26 28.69 28.32
CA LEU A 11 -58.37 28.07 29.29
C LEU A 11 -58.74 28.55 30.69
N GLN A 12 -58.75 27.61 31.62
CA GLN A 12 -58.78 27.91 33.04
C GLN A 12 -57.35 27.98 33.57
N ILE A 13 -57.07 29.03 34.34
CA ILE A 13 -55.82 29.13 35.09
C ILE A 13 -56.07 28.75 36.54
N ASN A 14 -55.06 28.21 37.21
CA ASN A 14 -55.18 27.78 38.60
C ASN A 14 -55.08 28.98 39.56
N ALA A 15 -56.11 29.83 39.57
CA ALA A 15 -56.25 31.00 40.42
C ALA A 15 -57.65 31.04 41.04
N CYS A 16 -57.79 31.67 42.22
CA CYS A 16 -59.05 31.77 42.96
C CYS A 16 -59.41 33.24 43.22
N MET A 17 -60.65 33.63 42.91
CA MET A 17 -61.20 34.94 43.27
C MET A 17 -61.96 34.85 44.59
N SER A 18 -61.98 35.93 45.37
CA SER A 18 -62.67 36.01 46.67
C SER A 18 -64.20 35.78 46.58
N THR A 19 -64.77 35.87 45.38
CA THR A 19 -66.17 35.57 45.06
C THR A 19 -66.45 34.08 44.86
N GLY A 20 -65.43 33.22 44.81
CA GLY A 20 -65.56 31.78 44.59
C GLY A 20 -65.75 31.35 43.12
N GLU A 21 -65.68 32.29 42.18
CA GLU A 21 -65.82 32.01 40.74
C GLU A 21 -64.54 31.41 40.15
N THR A 22 -64.70 30.52 39.16
CA THR A 22 -63.59 29.92 38.41
C THR A 22 -62.92 30.93 37.50
N VAL A 23 -61.58 31.03 37.59
CA VAL A 23 -60.77 31.94 36.77
C VAL A 23 -60.44 31.29 35.42
N GLN A 24 -61.37 31.43 34.48
CA GLN A 24 -61.22 30.98 33.10
C GLN A 24 -61.47 32.10 32.10
N GLY A 25 -60.94 31.98 30.90
CA GLY A 25 -61.18 32.94 29.84
C GLY A 25 -60.87 32.40 28.45
N ALA A 26 -61.52 32.99 27.45
CA ALA A 26 -61.27 32.69 26.05
C ALA A 26 -59.82 33.00 25.66
N LEU A 27 -59.23 32.13 24.84
CA LEU A 27 -57.93 32.41 24.25
C LEU A 27 -58.02 33.62 23.31
N ALA A 28 -57.07 34.56 23.44
CA ALA A 28 -56.97 35.68 22.52
C ALA A 28 -56.85 35.20 21.06
N ALA A 29 -57.38 35.99 20.11
CA ALA A 29 -57.31 35.65 18.69
C ALA A 29 -55.87 35.38 18.21
N ASN A 30 -54.87 36.02 18.84
CA ASN A 30 -53.46 35.92 18.50
C ASN A 30 -52.63 34.93 19.37
N THR A 31 -53.24 34.04 20.17
CA THR A 31 -52.48 33.08 21.00
C THR A 31 -51.50 32.22 20.20
N ALA A 32 -51.80 31.93 18.92
CA ALA A 32 -50.86 31.22 18.04
C ALA A 32 -49.53 31.97 17.89
N LYS A 33 -49.55 33.30 17.84
CA LYS A 33 -48.33 34.14 17.79
C LYS A 33 -47.54 34.09 19.09
N TRP A 34 -48.25 34.01 20.23
CA TRP A 34 -47.62 33.85 21.53
C TRP A 34 -46.95 32.47 21.66
N ALA A 35 -47.62 31.40 21.22
CA ALA A 35 -47.12 30.03 21.26
C ALA A 35 -45.91 29.80 20.33
N LEU A 36 -45.88 30.46 19.17
CA LEU A 36 -44.83 30.28 18.17
C LEU A 36 -43.58 31.16 18.39
N GLY A 37 -43.65 32.15 19.29
CA GLY A 37 -42.63 33.20 19.42
C GLY A 37 -42.53 34.10 18.17
N ASN A 38 -41.89 35.26 18.28
CA ASN A 38 -41.89 36.26 17.19
C ASN A 38 -41.04 35.90 15.96
N ARG A 39 -40.37 34.74 15.92
CA ARG A 39 -39.69 34.16 14.75
C ARG A 39 -39.06 32.83 15.16
N PRO A 40 -39.16 31.75 14.36
CA PRO A 40 -38.17 30.68 14.43
C PRO A 40 -36.79 31.33 14.27
N SER A 41 -35.83 31.01 15.15
CA SER A 41 -34.43 31.39 14.93
C SER A 41 -34.05 30.96 13.52
N ALA A 42 -33.49 31.89 12.73
CA ALA A 42 -32.95 31.54 11.42
C ALA A 42 -32.01 30.36 11.63
N ILE A 43 -32.19 29.28 10.87
CA ILE A 43 -31.27 28.13 10.92
C ILE A 43 -29.88 28.70 10.66
N ASP A 44 -29.01 28.63 11.66
CA ASP A 44 -27.63 29.06 11.52
C ASP A 44 -27.04 28.30 10.33
N LYS A 45 -26.68 29.04 9.27
CA LYS A 45 -25.91 28.47 8.16
C LYS A 45 -24.53 28.14 8.72
N PHE A 46 -24.36 26.92 9.22
CA PHE A 46 -23.06 26.41 9.59
C PHE A 46 -22.15 26.51 8.36
N LEU A 47 -21.11 27.35 8.45
CA LEU A 47 -20.06 27.45 7.44
C LEU A 47 -19.27 26.14 7.45
N LYS A 48 -19.77 25.13 6.76
CA LYS A 48 -19.10 23.83 6.62
C LYS A 48 -18.13 23.91 5.44
N PRO A 49 -16.84 23.57 5.60
CA PRO A 49 -15.95 23.41 4.46
C PRO A 49 -16.49 22.36 3.49
N ALA A 50 -16.05 22.41 2.23
CA ALA A 50 -16.39 21.37 1.26
C ALA A 50 -15.98 19.99 1.80
N ALA A 51 -16.76 18.96 1.47
CA ALA A 51 -16.41 17.60 1.86
C ALA A 51 -15.02 17.23 1.31
N PRO A 52 -14.18 16.55 2.10
CA PRO A 52 -12.89 16.06 1.61
C PRO A 52 -13.10 15.15 0.40
N ALA A 53 -12.16 15.18 -0.54
CA ALA A 53 -12.16 14.26 -1.67
C ALA A 53 -12.00 12.81 -1.18
N ASP A 54 -12.60 11.85 -1.89
CA ASP A 54 -12.30 10.44 -1.65
C ASP A 54 -10.85 10.15 -2.04
N PRO A 55 -9.95 9.78 -1.11
CA PRO A 55 -8.55 9.53 -1.43
C PRO A 55 -8.33 8.36 -2.42
N LYS A 56 -9.36 7.56 -2.69
CA LYS A 56 -9.35 6.49 -3.70
C LYS A 56 -9.61 7.02 -5.11
N ASP A 57 -10.29 8.16 -5.25
CA ASP A 57 -10.59 8.77 -6.53
C ASP A 57 -9.38 9.55 -7.05
N TRP A 58 -8.47 8.83 -7.70
CA TRP A 58 -7.23 9.39 -8.24
C TRP A 58 -7.44 10.32 -9.44
N LEU A 59 -8.66 10.37 -10.01
CA LEU A 59 -9.03 11.32 -11.07
C LEU A 59 -9.41 12.69 -10.51
N ASP A 60 -9.89 12.77 -9.25
CA ASP A 60 -10.18 14.04 -8.57
C ASP A 60 -8.91 14.90 -8.48
N GLU A 61 -9.02 16.18 -8.87
CA GLU A 61 -7.91 17.14 -8.87
C GLU A 61 -7.31 17.40 -7.49
N ARG A 62 -8.05 17.15 -6.42
CA ARG A 62 -7.62 17.29 -5.02
C ARG A 62 -6.90 16.04 -4.50
N VAL A 63 -6.83 14.97 -5.29
CA VAL A 63 -6.18 13.70 -4.97
C VAL A 63 -5.07 13.44 -5.98
N GLY A 64 -5.44 13.16 -7.23
CA GLY A 64 -4.54 13.03 -8.36
C GLY A 64 -3.67 11.77 -8.40
N TRP A 65 -3.09 11.56 -9.58
CA TRP A 65 -2.00 10.63 -9.86
C TRP A 65 -0.83 11.36 -10.55
N ALA A 66 0.40 10.95 -10.26
CA ALA A 66 1.61 11.44 -10.92
C ALA A 66 2.58 10.32 -11.28
N LEU A 67 3.39 10.60 -12.31
CA LEU A 67 4.59 9.83 -12.63
C LEU A 67 5.81 10.55 -12.05
N VAL A 68 6.68 9.80 -11.37
CA VAL A 68 7.98 10.28 -10.89
C VAL A 68 9.07 9.54 -11.66
N ALA A 69 9.87 10.29 -12.42
CA ALA A 69 11.10 9.79 -13.04
C ALA A 69 12.30 10.54 -12.44
N PHE A 70 13.49 10.35 -13.00
CA PHE A 70 14.72 11.01 -12.53
C PHE A 70 15.28 11.96 -13.59
N GLU A 71 15.99 12.98 -13.14
CA GLU A 71 16.76 13.87 -14.01
C GLU A 71 17.99 13.12 -14.56
N ARG A 72 18.20 13.26 -15.85
CA ARG A 72 19.26 12.65 -16.66
C ARG A 72 20.12 13.72 -17.31
N THR A 73 21.38 13.40 -17.55
CA THR A 73 22.24 14.30 -18.32
C THR A 73 21.77 14.40 -19.78
N GLY A 74 21.86 15.60 -20.36
CA GLY A 74 21.61 15.81 -21.79
C GLY A 74 20.22 16.34 -22.17
N PHE A 75 19.30 16.45 -21.22
CA PHE A 75 17.99 17.08 -21.42
C PHE A 75 17.96 18.49 -20.82
N LYS A 76 17.33 19.42 -21.53
CA LYS A 76 17.08 20.79 -21.04
C LYS A 76 15.77 20.87 -20.23
N PRO A 77 15.60 21.87 -19.36
CA PRO A 77 14.37 22.06 -18.58
C PRO A 77 13.07 22.02 -19.41
N GLU A 78 13.07 22.59 -20.61
CA GLU A 78 11.90 22.60 -21.50
C GLU A 78 11.55 21.20 -22.00
N GLN A 79 12.57 20.36 -22.23
CA GLN A 79 12.39 18.98 -22.68
C GLN A 79 11.80 18.11 -21.56
N TYR A 80 12.20 18.34 -20.31
CA TYR A 80 11.55 17.73 -19.15
C TYR A 80 10.10 18.18 -18.98
N ALA A 81 9.82 19.48 -19.16
CA ALA A 81 8.45 20.00 -19.09
C ALA A 81 7.54 19.35 -20.14
N ASN A 82 8.11 18.97 -21.30
CA ASN A 82 7.45 18.27 -22.40
C ASN A 82 7.53 16.73 -22.31
N ASN A 83 8.18 16.18 -21.27
CA ASN A 83 8.38 14.74 -21.07
C ASN A 83 9.12 14.03 -22.23
N GLU A 84 10.04 14.71 -22.90
CA GLU A 84 10.84 14.14 -24.00
C GLU A 84 11.83 13.07 -23.53
N ASP A 85 12.08 12.99 -22.22
CA ASP A 85 12.92 11.99 -21.56
C ASP A 85 12.20 10.67 -21.29
N LEU A 86 10.94 10.52 -21.72
CA LEU A 86 10.13 9.31 -21.55
C LEU A 86 9.85 8.60 -22.90
N CYS A 87 9.86 7.26 -22.87
CA CYS A 87 9.51 6.44 -24.03
C CYS A 87 8.04 6.62 -24.46
N ALA A 88 7.71 6.13 -25.66
CA ALA A 88 6.38 6.34 -26.24
C ALA A 88 5.22 5.74 -25.41
N PRO A 89 5.32 4.52 -24.85
CA PRO A 89 4.27 3.97 -23.99
C PRO A 89 3.95 4.84 -22.77
N LEU A 90 4.98 5.35 -22.07
CA LEU A 90 4.78 6.19 -20.89
C LEU A 90 4.12 7.52 -21.25
N ARG A 91 4.49 8.13 -22.39
CA ARG A 91 3.83 9.33 -22.89
C ARG A 91 2.37 9.07 -23.24
N ALA A 92 2.04 7.92 -23.82
CA ALA A 92 0.66 7.51 -24.07
C ALA A 92 -0.13 7.32 -22.77
N LEU A 93 0.49 6.72 -21.73
CA LEU A 93 -0.13 6.59 -20.41
C LEU A 93 -0.44 7.95 -19.77
N LEU A 94 0.51 8.89 -19.84
CA LEU A 94 0.29 10.26 -19.37
C LEU A 94 -0.86 10.94 -20.10
N GLN A 95 -0.94 10.79 -21.42
CA GLN A 95 -2.02 11.35 -22.23
C GLN A 95 -3.38 10.75 -21.86
N LYS A 96 -3.46 9.41 -21.69
CA LYS A 96 -4.68 8.71 -21.25
C LYS A 96 -5.16 9.20 -19.88
N ARG A 97 -4.25 9.69 -19.04
CA ARG A 97 -4.53 10.25 -17.70
C ARG A 97 -4.54 11.77 -17.68
N GLU A 98 -5.07 12.38 -18.73
CA GLU A 98 -5.30 13.82 -18.86
C GLU A 98 -4.02 14.66 -18.67
N ASN A 99 -2.90 14.20 -19.24
CA ASN A 99 -1.59 14.82 -19.11
C ASN A 99 -1.17 15.02 -17.64
N ALA A 100 -1.32 13.93 -16.87
CA ALA A 100 -0.99 13.83 -15.46
C ALA A 100 0.32 14.53 -15.07
N VAL A 101 0.43 14.90 -13.79
CA VAL A 101 1.60 15.57 -13.26
C VAL A 101 2.82 14.66 -13.38
N VAL A 102 3.94 15.25 -13.80
CA VAL A 102 5.19 14.54 -13.97
C VAL A 102 6.26 15.23 -13.12
N LEU A 103 6.82 14.50 -12.17
CA LEU A 103 7.82 14.98 -11.23
C LEU A 103 9.19 14.33 -11.52
N ARG A 104 10.26 15.02 -11.15
CA ARG A 104 11.64 14.56 -11.33
C ARG A 104 12.35 14.49 -9.99
N PHE A 105 12.87 13.31 -9.66
CA PHE A 105 13.91 13.14 -8.66
C PHE A 105 15.25 13.59 -9.23
N ARG A 106 16.08 14.25 -8.43
CA ARG A 106 17.39 14.74 -8.86
C ARG A 106 18.48 14.02 -8.06
N PRO A 107 19.10 12.97 -8.60
CA PRO A 107 20.03 12.12 -7.85
C PRO A 107 21.21 12.90 -7.26
N ASP A 108 21.70 13.91 -7.98
CA ASP A 108 22.87 14.71 -7.57
C ASP A 108 22.51 15.87 -6.60
N SER A 109 21.24 16.05 -6.25
CA SER A 109 20.82 17.11 -5.33
C SER A 109 21.09 16.73 -3.88
N ASP A 110 21.57 17.71 -3.10
CA ASP A 110 21.63 17.65 -1.63
C ASP A 110 20.22 17.57 -0.99
N LYS A 111 19.18 17.94 -1.73
CA LYS A 111 17.77 17.93 -1.33
C LYS A 111 16.97 16.78 -1.96
N ARG A 112 17.63 15.77 -2.51
CA ARG A 112 16.98 14.66 -3.25
C ARG A 112 15.93 13.87 -2.46
N TYR A 113 16.04 13.86 -1.13
CA TYR A 113 15.08 13.20 -0.22
C TYR A 113 14.11 14.17 0.47
N THR A 114 14.11 15.44 0.10
CA THR A 114 13.18 16.44 0.63
C THR A 114 12.38 17.11 -0.48
N LEU A 115 12.91 17.17 -1.71
CA LEU A 115 12.28 17.85 -2.84
C LEU A 115 12.11 16.94 -4.05
N LEU A 116 10.97 17.10 -4.74
CA LEU A 116 10.77 16.67 -6.12
C LEU A 116 10.66 17.88 -7.03
N ARG A 117 11.16 17.78 -8.26
CA ARG A 117 11.17 18.86 -9.25
C ARG A 117 9.98 18.77 -10.19
N ASP A 118 9.22 19.85 -10.31
CA ASP A 118 8.17 20.03 -11.33
C ASP A 118 8.68 21.04 -12.38
N TYR A 119 9.09 20.52 -13.54
CA TYR A 119 9.60 21.35 -14.64
C TYR A 119 8.50 22.13 -15.35
N ARG A 120 7.25 21.63 -15.37
CA ARG A 120 6.13 22.31 -16.03
C ARG A 120 5.79 23.62 -15.31
N ASN A 121 5.86 23.63 -13.98
CA ASN A 121 5.62 24.81 -13.15
C ASN A 121 6.91 25.50 -12.66
N ASN A 122 8.08 25.04 -13.11
CA ASN A 122 9.40 25.56 -12.71
C ASN A 122 9.58 25.62 -11.18
N LYS A 123 9.12 24.61 -10.43
CA LYS A 123 9.07 24.63 -8.96
C LYS A 123 9.65 23.36 -8.34
N ASP A 124 10.27 23.51 -7.17
CA ASP A 124 10.64 22.39 -6.31
C ASP A 124 9.55 22.20 -5.24
N LEU A 125 9.10 20.97 -5.07
CA LEU A 125 7.98 20.59 -4.21
C LEU A 125 8.49 19.80 -3.00
N ASP A 126 8.13 20.25 -1.81
CA ASP A 126 8.49 19.58 -0.57
C ASP A 126 7.72 18.26 -0.42
N ILE A 127 8.43 17.15 -0.30
CA ILE A 127 7.84 15.80 -0.24
C ILE A 127 6.91 15.66 0.97
N ALA A 128 7.29 16.22 2.12
CA ALA A 128 6.58 16.05 3.38
C ALA A 128 5.43 17.06 3.54
N GLY A 129 5.65 18.30 3.12
CA GLY A 129 4.78 19.45 3.39
C GLY A 129 3.89 19.86 2.22
N SER A 130 4.12 19.38 1.00
CA SER A 130 3.25 19.74 -0.13
C SER A 130 1.85 19.18 0.06
N ALA A 131 0.85 20.04 -0.17
CA ALA A 131 -0.55 19.63 -0.20
C ALA A 131 -0.80 18.56 -1.28
N ILE A 132 -1.94 17.91 -1.16
CA ILE A 132 -2.35 16.81 -2.04
C ILE A 132 -3.19 17.35 -3.18
N GLY A 133 -2.86 16.93 -4.39
CA GLY A 133 -3.63 17.24 -5.59
C GLY A 133 -2.73 17.48 -6.81
N LYS A 134 -3.37 17.87 -7.91
CA LYS A 134 -2.77 18.09 -9.23
C LYS A 134 -2.35 19.55 -9.47
N ALA A 135 -2.75 20.50 -8.61
CA ALA A 135 -2.48 21.91 -8.85
C ALA A 135 -1.00 22.25 -8.68
N ALA A 136 -0.56 23.36 -9.27
CA ALA A 136 0.81 23.84 -9.13
C ALA A 136 1.18 24.00 -7.64
N GLY A 137 2.31 23.40 -7.24
CA GLY A 137 2.73 23.40 -5.83
C GLY A 137 2.18 22.25 -4.99
N GLN A 138 1.40 21.34 -5.58
CA GLN A 138 0.89 20.14 -4.92
C GLN A 138 1.58 18.88 -5.46
N ILE A 139 1.64 17.85 -4.63
CA ILE A 139 2.06 16.51 -5.05
C ILE A 139 0.81 15.64 -5.05
N PRO A 140 0.53 14.84 -6.10
CA PRO A 140 -0.62 13.93 -6.08
C PRO A 140 -0.53 12.82 -5.01
N ARG A 141 -1.67 12.22 -4.65
CA ARG A 141 -1.74 11.15 -3.65
C ARG A 141 -1.08 9.88 -4.16
N HIS A 142 -1.30 9.55 -5.43
CA HIS A 142 -0.84 8.31 -6.04
C HIS A 142 0.37 8.61 -6.92
N LEU A 143 1.50 7.94 -6.66
CA LEU A 143 2.78 8.20 -7.32
C LEU A 143 3.31 6.91 -7.95
N LEU A 144 3.45 6.89 -9.27
CA LEU A 144 4.16 5.83 -9.98
C LEU A 144 5.61 6.24 -10.20
N LEU A 145 6.53 5.55 -9.53
CA LEU A 145 7.97 5.68 -9.77
C LEU A 145 8.32 4.89 -11.04
N VAL A 146 9.07 5.48 -11.98
CA VAL A 146 9.57 4.76 -13.16
C VAL A 146 11.09 4.94 -13.26
N GLY A 147 11.81 3.88 -12.91
CA GLY A 147 13.27 3.88 -12.82
C GLY A 147 13.77 2.73 -11.95
N LYS A 148 15.01 2.29 -12.22
CA LYS A 148 15.69 1.26 -11.45
C LYS A 148 15.96 1.74 -10.02
N PRO A 149 16.08 0.82 -9.03
CA PRO A 149 16.30 1.17 -7.64
C PRO A 149 17.72 1.64 -7.31
N THR A 150 18.43 2.25 -8.26
CA THR A 150 19.82 2.66 -8.11
C THR A 150 19.93 4.12 -7.63
N ALA A 151 21.09 4.48 -7.08
CA ALA A 151 21.35 5.82 -6.55
C ALA A 151 21.30 6.92 -7.63
N ASP A 152 21.68 6.60 -8.87
CA ASP A 152 21.67 7.48 -10.04
C ASP A 152 20.30 7.57 -10.73
N GLN A 153 19.35 6.71 -10.35
CA GLN A 153 17.97 6.73 -10.85
C GLN A 153 16.99 7.05 -9.72
N LEU A 154 16.29 6.04 -9.19
CA LEU A 154 15.30 6.20 -8.13
C LEU A 154 15.60 5.23 -6.99
N PRO A 155 16.42 5.58 -5.98
CA PRO A 155 16.82 4.64 -4.93
C PRO A 155 15.62 4.13 -4.12
N TRP A 156 15.72 2.96 -3.49
CA TRP A 156 14.64 2.43 -2.65
C TRP A 156 14.24 3.37 -1.52
N ALA A 157 15.22 4.07 -0.92
CA ALA A 157 15.00 5.08 0.11
C ALA A 157 13.96 6.14 -0.29
N LEU A 158 13.88 6.51 -1.58
CA LEU A 158 12.86 7.43 -2.09
C LEU A 158 11.46 6.80 -2.00
N GLN A 159 11.31 5.53 -2.39
CA GLN A 159 10.03 4.83 -2.31
C GLN A 159 9.59 4.63 -0.86
N TYR A 160 10.50 4.25 0.03
CA TYR A 160 10.21 4.11 1.46
C TYR A 160 9.69 5.41 2.05
N LEU A 161 10.36 6.53 1.75
CA LEU A 161 9.97 7.85 2.21
C LEU A 161 8.59 8.24 1.71
N LEU A 162 8.34 8.12 0.41
CA LEU A 162 7.08 8.52 -0.20
C LEU A 162 5.91 7.66 0.30
N SER A 163 6.12 6.35 0.52
CA SER A 163 5.05 5.42 0.91
C SER A 163 4.44 5.70 2.28
N VAL A 164 5.15 6.40 3.17
CA VAL A 164 4.60 6.80 4.48
C VAL A 164 3.46 7.81 4.32
N GLY A 165 3.56 8.72 3.36
CA GLY A 165 2.59 9.79 3.14
C GLY A 165 1.73 9.64 1.89
N ARG A 166 2.10 8.74 0.97
CA ARG A 166 1.53 8.63 -0.38
C ARG A 166 1.28 7.18 -0.75
N SER A 167 0.46 6.96 -1.77
CA SER A 167 0.25 5.64 -2.36
C SER A 167 1.24 5.47 -3.50
N VAL A 168 2.28 4.68 -3.28
CA VAL A 168 3.43 4.63 -4.20
C VAL A 168 3.57 3.23 -4.80
N GLY A 169 3.74 3.17 -6.11
CA GLY A 169 4.15 1.96 -6.81
C GLY A 169 5.36 2.25 -7.69
N ARG A 170 6.04 1.21 -8.19
CA ARG A 170 7.25 1.33 -9.01
C ARG A 170 7.20 0.43 -10.24
N LEU A 171 7.57 0.97 -11.40
CA LEU A 171 8.02 0.21 -12.56
C LEU A 171 9.56 0.30 -12.62
N PRO A 172 10.30 -0.80 -12.36
CA PRO A 172 11.74 -0.76 -12.14
C PRO A 172 12.56 -0.81 -13.45
N PHE A 173 12.15 -0.01 -14.44
CA PHE A 173 12.74 0.00 -15.78
C PHE A 173 13.20 1.41 -16.13
N ASP A 174 14.25 1.53 -16.94
CA ASP A 174 14.66 2.83 -17.45
C ASP A 174 13.52 3.44 -18.29
N PRO A 175 13.02 4.63 -17.96
CA PRO A 175 11.84 5.21 -18.59
C PRO A 175 12.05 5.56 -20.07
N LEU A 176 13.30 5.62 -20.56
CA LEU A 176 13.61 5.90 -21.96
C LEU A 176 14.09 4.66 -22.72
N HIS A 177 14.93 3.83 -22.10
CA HIS A 177 15.66 2.77 -22.81
C HIS A 177 15.02 1.38 -22.73
N ASP A 178 14.19 1.11 -21.72
CA ASP A 178 13.61 -0.22 -21.49
C ASP A 178 12.17 -0.32 -22.06
N GLU A 179 11.88 0.35 -23.18
CA GLU A 179 10.54 0.44 -23.78
C GLU A 179 9.91 -0.94 -24.01
N ALA A 180 10.68 -1.91 -24.52
CA ALA A 180 10.18 -3.26 -24.81
C ALA A 180 9.74 -4.01 -23.54
N LEU A 181 10.42 -3.79 -22.41
CA LEU A 181 10.08 -4.40 -21.12
C LEU A 181 8.87 -3.72 -20.47
N LEU A 182 8.74 -2.40 -20.62
CA LEU A 182 7.61 -1.61 -20.11
C LEU A 182 6.31 -1.82 -20.89
N SER A 183 6.41 -2.03 -22.21
CA SER A 183 5.27 -1.98 -23.13
C SER A 183 4.13 -2.92 -22.76
N PRO A 184 4.34 -4.20 -22.39
CA PRO A 184 3.23 -5.09 -21.99
C PRO A 184 2.44 -4.54 -20.80
N TYR A 185 3.14 -4.10 -19.76
CA TYR A 185 2.52 -3.54 -18.55
C TYR A 185 1.78 -2.24 -18.84
N VAL A 186 2.41 -1.30 -19.55
CA VAL A 186 1.78 -0.01 -19.87
C VAL A 186 0.57 -0.18 -20.79
N THR A 187 0.62 -1.13 -21.73
CA THR A 187 -0.53 -1.48 -22.57
C THR A 187 -1.69 -2.02 -21.73
N ALA A 188 -1.40 -2.87 -20.74
CA ALA A 188 -2.41 -3.36 -19.82
C ALA A 188 -3.01 -2.23 -18.97
N CYS A 189 -2.21 -1.28 -18.48
CA CYS A 189 -2.70 -0.07 -17.80
C CYS A 189 -3.59 0.80 -18.68
N LEU A 190 -3.22 1.00 -19.95
CA LEU A 190 -3.99 1.82 -20.90
C LEU A 190 -5.38 1.23 -21.17
N ASN A 191 -5.49 -0.09 -21.16
CA ASN A 191 -6.72 -0.85 -21.34
C ASN A 191 -7.40 -1.23 -20.00
N ASP A 192 -6.87 -0.79 -18.86
CA ASP A 192 -7.33 -1.17 -17.52
C ASP A 192 -7.50 -2.70 -17.30
N TRP A 193 -6.67 -3.49 -17.99
CA TRP A 193 -6.79 -4.96 -18.03
C TRP A 193 -8.22 -5.43 -18.39
N ALA A 194 -8.94 -4.70 -19.25
CA ALA A 194 -10.30 -5.08 -19.67
C ALA A 194 -10.39 -6.46 -20.32
N ASP A 195 -9.29 -6.95 -20.91
CA ASP A 195 -9.18 -8.28 -21.52
C ASP A 195 -8.60 -9.36 -20.59
N ALA A 196 -8.33 -9.02 -19.32
CA ALA A 196 -7.82 -9.97 -18.33
C ALA A 196 -8.85 -11.07 -18.06
N LYS A 197 -8.37 -12.31 -17.95
CA LYS A 197 -9.21 -13.49 -17.66
C LYS A 197 -8.97 -14.05 -16.27
N CYS A 198 -8.24 -13.35 -15.42
CA CYS A 198 -8.11 -13.74 -14.02
C CYS A 198 -9.50 -13.73 -13.34
N ASN A 199 -9.76 -14.73 -12.50
CA ASN A 199 -11.01 -14.87 -11.79
C ASN A 199 -10.96 -14.11 -10.46
N ALA A 200 -11.72 -13.03 -10.36
CA ALA A 200 -11.83 -12.19 -9.17
C ALA A 200 -12.33 -12.96 -7.93
N GLY A 201 -13.18 -13.97 -8.12
CA GLY A 201 -13.68 -14.83 -7.05
C GLY A 201 -12.71 -15.94 -6.66
N ALA A 202 -11.59 -16.13 -7.38
CA ALA A 202 -10.61 -17.16 -7.08
C ALA A 202 -9.38 -16.56 -6.39
N THR A 203 -9.04 -17.13 -5.23
CA THR A 203 -7.84 -16.78 -4.46
C THR A 203 -6.96 -18.00 -4.26
N VAL A 204 -5.65 -17.77 -4.23
CA VAL A 204 -4.67 -18.80 -3.86
C VAL A 204 -3.82 -18.27 -2.73
N THR A 205 -3.98 -18.87 -1.55
CA THR A 205 -3.06 -18.76 -0.43
C THR A 205 -2.10 -19.94 -0.47
N TRP A 206 -0.79 -19.68 -0.52
CA TRP A 206 0.24 -20.73 -0.49
C TRP A 206 1.21 -20.43 0.64
N ALA A 207 1.36 -21.35 1.58
CA ALA A 207 2.14 -21.10 2.78
C ALA A 207 2.98 -22.31 3.17
N VAL A 208 4.28 -22.08 3.27
CA VAL A 208 5.23 -23.06 3.78
C VAL A 208 5.32 -22.93 5.29
N ASP A 209 5.49 -24.06 5.96
CA ASP A 209 5.81 -24.18 7.38
C ASP A 209 6.87 -25.28 7.50
N HIS A 210 8.14 -24.89 7.67
CA HIS A 210 9.24 -25.85 7.75
C HIS A 210 9.36 -26.46 9.15
N SER A 211 9.01 -25.71 10.21
CA SER A 211 8.86 -26.23 11.56
C SER A 211 8.26 -25.17 12.51
N PRO A 212 7.72 -25.56 13.68
CA PRO A 212 7.26 -24.61 14.69
C PRO A 212 8.31 -23.62 15.22
N ALA A 213 9.61 -23.94 15.06
CA ALA A 213 10.73 -23.08 15.46
C ALA A 213 11.21 -22.16 14.32
N ASP A 214 10.75 -22.41 13.09
CA ASP A 214 11.08 -21.61 11.93
C ASP A 214 10.09 -20.43 11.78
N ILE A 215 10.57 -19.29 11.29
CA ILE A 215 9.74 -18.09 11.08
C ILE A 215 8.54 -18.36 10.15
N THR A 216 8.66 -19.31 9.22
CA THR A 216 7.59 -19.67 8.28
C THR A 216 6.33 -20.15 9.00
N HIS A 217 6.45 -20.81 10.16
CA HIS A 217 5.30 -21.15 11.01
C HIS A 217 4.52 -19.91 11.46
N LEU A 218 5.23 -18.87 11.90
CA LEU A 218 4.64 -17.60 12.32
C LEU A 218 4.04 -16.85 11.12
N MET A 219 4.74 -16.81 10.00
CA MET A 219 4.26 -16.14 8.79
C MET A 219 2.98 -16.78 8.27
N ARG A 220 2.91 -18.12 8.20
CA ARG A 220 1.69 -18.86 7.86
C ARG A 220 0.53 -18.42 8.76
N ARG A 221 0.69 -18.53 10.08
CA ARG A 221 -0.41 -18.28 11.03
C ARG A 221 -0.87 -16.83 11.04
N SER A 222 0.07 -15.89 10.97
CA SER A 222 -0.23 -14.47 11.11
C SER A 222 -0.71 -13.82 9.83
N ILE A 223 -0.41 -14.38 8.67
CA ILE A 223 -0.73 -13.76 7.38
C ILE A 223 -1.56 -14.72 6.54
N ALA A 224 -1.04 -15.90 6.20
CA ALA A 224 -1.69 -16.81 5.27
C ALA A 224 -3.03 -17.32 5.84
N ASP A 225 -3.01 -17.94 7.02
CA ASP A 225 -4.22 -18.48 7.67
C ASP A 225 -5.21 -17.34 7.98
N ALA A 226 -4.73 -16.24 8.57
CA ALA A 226 -5.55 -15.09 8.92
C ALA A 226 -6.23 -14.43 7.70
N THR A 227 -5.57 -14.43 6.54
CA THR A 227 -6.15 -13.91 5.28
C THR A 227 -7.11 -14.92 4.66
N PHE A 228 -6.74 -16.21 4.65
CA PHE A 228 -7.58 -17.28 4.12
C PHE A 228 -8.89 -17.41 4.91
N GLU A 229 -8.85 -17.27 6.23
CA GLU A 229 -10.03 -17.21 7.10
C GLU A 229 -11.04 -16.12 6.64
N LYS A 230 -10.55 -14.99 6.12
CA LYS A 230 -11.42 -13.96 5.54
C LYS A 230 -12.06 -14.43 4.23
N TYR A 231 -11.26 -15.05 3.36
CA TYR A 231 -11.76 -15.53 2.07
C TYR A 231 -12.83 -16.63 2.21
N VAL A 232 -12.68 -17.56 3.16
CA VAL A 232 -13.67 -18.63 3.37
C VAL A 232 -14.91 -18.19 4.15
N ALA A 233 -14.81 -17.08 4.90
CA ALA A 233 -15.95 -16.48 5.60
C ALA A 233 -16.78 -15.55 4.70
N ASP A 234 -16.25 -15.17 3.53
CA ASP A 234 -16.91 -14.32 2.55
C ASP A 234 -17.74 -15.17 1.57
N ASP A 235 -19.01 -14.82 1.38
CA ASP A 235 -19.94 -15.58 0.54
C ASP A 235 -19.57 -15.59 -0.94
N ASP A 236 -18.94 -14.52 -1.43
CA ASP A 236 -18.54 -14.36 -2.83
C ASP A 236 -17.19 -15.04 -3.13
N LEU A 237 -16.31 -15.16 -2.13
CA LEU A 237 -14.96 -15.72 -2.30
C LEU A 237 -14.85 -17.18 -1.86
N LYS A 238 -15.65 -17.66 -0.91
CA LYS A 238 -15.47 -18.99 -0.29
C LYS A 238 -15.41 -20.15 -1.28
N ALA A 239 -16.14 -20.07 -2.40
CA ALA A 239 -16.16 -21.13 -3.42
C ALA A 239 -14.87 -21.17 -4.24
N GLY A 240 -14.20 -20.03 -4.42
CA GLY A 240 -12.96 -19.90 -5.18
C GLY A 240 -11.71 -19.74 -4.32
N ALA A 241 -11.84 -19.73 -3.00
CA ALA A 241 -10.71 -19.70 -2.08
C ALA A 241 -9.96 -21.04 -2.06
N LEU A 242 -8.63 -20.99 -2.10
CA LEU A 242 -7.75 -22.16 -1.95
C LEU A 242 -6.60 -21.86 -1.00
N CYS A 243 -6.27 -22.82 -0.14
CA CYS A 243 -5.08 -22.78 0.69
C CYS A 243 -4.21 -24.02 0.42
N LEU A 244 -2.94 -23.81 0.07
CA LEU A 244 -1.93 -24.84 -0.15
C LEU A 244 -0.90 -24.74 0.98
N THR A 245 -0.97 -25.67 1.93
CA THR A 245 -0.10 -25.71 3.11
C THR A 245 0.50 -27.10 3.31
N ASP A 246 1.43 -27.21 4.26
CA ASP A 246 2.03 -28.49 4.67
C ASP A 246 2.66 -29.21 3.46
N GLU A 247 2.37 -30.50 3.25
CA GLU A 247 2.89 -31.28 2.12
C GLU A 247 2.41 -30.77 0.74
N LEU A 248 1.35 -29.93 0.70
CA LEU A 248 0.86 -29.31 -0.53
C LEU A 248 1.56 -27.97 -0.86
N ALA A 249 2.38 -27.44 0.05
CA ALA A 249 3.14 -26.21 -0.17
C ALA A 249 4.37 -26.43 -1.06
N THR A 250 4.17 -27.09 -2.21
CA THR A 250 5.17 -27.34 -3.25
C THR A 250 4.97 -26.41 -4.45
N HIS A 251 6.01 -26.18 -5.25
CA HIS A 251 5.84 -25.36 -6.46
C HIS A 251 4.97 -26.03 -7.51
N ASP A 252 4.99 -27.35 -7.63
CA ASP A 252 4.16 -28.06 -8.62
C ASP A 252 2.68 -27.85 -8.33
N GLN A 253 2.28 -27.92 -7.05
CA GLN A 253 0.91 -27.59 -6.65
C GLN A 253 0.57 -26.12 -6.88
N LEU A 254 1.48 -25.20 -6.56
CA LEU A 254 1.28 -23.78 -6.83
C LEU A 254 1.06 -23.53 -8.34
N ARG A 255 1.96 -24.01 -9.21
CA ARG A 255 1.86 -23.81 -10.66
C ARG A 255 0.57 -24.39 -11.23
N GLU A 256 0.22 -25.62 -10.83
CA GLU A 256 -1.00 -26.27 -11.31
C GLU A 256 -2.26 -25.48 -10.90
N GLN A 257 -2.32 -25.00 -9.66
CA GLN A 257 -3.48 -24.25 -9.17
C GLN A 257 -3.57 -22.85 -9.77
N LEU A 258 -2.45 -22.18 -10.00
CA LEU A 258 -2.43 -20.90 -10.73
C LEU A 258 -2.99 -21.06 -12.14
N LYS A 259 -2.56 -22.11 -12.85
CA LYS A 259 -3.06 -22.45 -14.20
C LYS A 259 -4.55 -22.81 -14.20
N GLN A 260 -4.98 -23.68 -13.29
CA GLN A 260 -6.38 -24.16 -13.24
C GLN A 260 -7.36 -23.05 -12.84
N ARG A 261 -6.99 -22.21 -11.87
CA ARG A 261 -7.91 -21.24 -11.27
C ARG A 261 -7.79 -19.85 -11.85
N SER A 262 -6.63 -19.51 -12.43
CA SER A 262 -6.31 -18.14 -12.88
C SER A 262 -6.67 -17.10 -11.81
N PRO A 263 -6.20 -17.24 -10.56
CA PRO A 263 -6.66 -16.43 -9.45
C PRO A 263 -6.31 -14.96 -9.66
N ALA A 264 -7.23 -14.06 -9.29
CA ALA A 264 -6.93 -12.63 -9.30
C ALA A 264 -6.06 -12.23 -8.09
N MET A 265 -6.17 -12.95 -6.97
CA MET A 265 -5.38 -12.68 -5.76
C MET A 265 -4.53 -13.88 -5.34
N ILE A 266 -3.23 -13.65 -5.16
CA ILE A 266 -2.26 -14.64 -4.73
C ILE A 266 -1.56 -14.12 -3.47
N VAL A 267 -1.57 -14.92 -2.40
CA VAL A 267 -0.93 -14.62 -1.12
C VAL A 267 0.06 -15.73 -0.81
N THR A 268 1.35 -15.41 -0.73
CA THR A 268 2.40 -16.39 -0.45
C THR A 268 3.19 -16.05 0.81
N THR A 269 3.45 -17.04 1.66
CA THR A 269 4.36 -16.92 2.81
C THR A 269 5.38 -18.04 2.83
N SER A 270 6.67 -17.70 2.72
CA SER A 270 7.79 -18.66 2.76
C SER A 270 9.10 -17.96 3.09
N HIS A 271 10.21 -18.71 3.11
CA HIS A 271 11.52 -18.09 2.93
C HIS A 271 11.68 -17.51 1.53
N GLY A 272 12.56 -16.53 1.40
CA GLY A 272 13.06 -16.06 0.10
C GLY A 272 14.50 -16.54 -0.08
N MET A 273 14.82 -17.05 -1.26
CA MET A 273 16.15 -17.62 -1.53
C MET A 273 17.23 -16.52 -1.55
N THR A 274 18.25 -16.67 -0.71
CA THR A 274 19.40 -15.74 -0.60
C THR A 274 20.75 -16.45 -0.64
N GLY A 275 20.77 -17.72 -1.06
CA GLY A 275 21.99 -18.47 -1.33
C GLY A 275 22.19 -18.69 -2.83
N PRO A 276 23.27 -19.39 -3.23
CA PRO A 276 24.47 -19.58 -2.43
C PRO A 276 25.24 -18.25 -2.28
N ILE A 277 25.80 -17.97 -1.10
CA ILE A 277 26.41 -16.66 -0.77
C ILE A 277 27.78 -16.44 -1.43
N ASP A 278 28.41 -17.51 -1.91
CA ASP A 278 29.73 -17.54 -2.55
C ASP A 278 29.65 -17.43 -4.08
N ASP A 279 28.45 -17.44 -4.66
CA ASP A 279 28.22 -17.13 -6.07
C ASP A 279 27.20 -15.98 -6.21
N PRO A 280 27.67 -14.72 -6.25
CA PRO A 280 26.80 -13.55 -6.36
C PRO A 280 25.90 -13.56 -7.61
N ALA A 281 26.36 -14.16 -8.71
CA ALA A 281 25.57 -14.21 -9.95
C ALA A 281 24.40 -15.20 -9.80
N GLN A 282 24.67 -16.38 -9.25
CA GLN A 282 23.61 -17.34 -8.94
C GLN A 282 22.65 -16.80 -7.88
N MET A 283 23.18 -16.18 -6.82
CA MET A 283 22.37 -15.56 -5.77
C MET A 283 21.44 -14.47 -6.33
N ALA A 284 21.94 -13.58 -7.18
CA ALA A 284 21.11 -12.57 -7.84
C ALA A 284 20.01 -13.19 -8.73
N ALA A 285 20.33 -14.27 -9.46
CA ALA A 285 19.38 -14.95 -10.33
C ALA A 285 18.22 -15.64 -9.59
N GLN A 286 18.37 -15.91 -8.28
CA GLN A 286 17.33 -16.51 -7.45
C GLN A 286 16.92 -15.67 -6.23
N LEU A 287 17.38 -14.42 -6.15
CA LEU A 287 17.14 -13.55 -5.01
C LEU A 287 15.65 -13.44 -4.70
N GLY A 288 15.28 -13.79 -3.47
CA GLY A 288 13.91 -13.65 -2.98
C GLY A 288 12.89 -14.60 -3.62
N LEU A 289 13.33 -15.56 -4.45
CA LEU A 289 12.42 -16.60 -4.97
C LEU A 289 11.83 -17.41 -3.81
N LEU A 290 10.53 -17.69 -3.91
CA LEU A 290 9.79 -18.42 -2.88
C LEU A 290 10.37 -19.83 -2.72
N VAL A 291 10.70 -20.19 -1.49
CA VAL A 291 11.24 -21.50 -1.14
C VAL A 291 10.11 -22.42 -0.71
N ASP A 292 9.98 -23.59 -1.33
CA ASP A 292 8.89 -24.53 -1.04
C ASP A 292 9.16 -25.46 0.16
N HIS A 293 8.23 -26.38 0.41
CA HIS A 293 8.35 -27.42 1.44
C HIS A 293 9.63 -28.26 1.32
N HIS A 294 10.15 -28.46 0.09
CA HIS A 294 11.38 -29.21 -0.18
C HIS A 294 12.65 -28.36 -0.17
N HIS A 295 12.55 -27.10 0.26
CA HIS A 295 13.65 -26.14 0.26
C HIS A 295 14.18 -25.80 -1.14
N ALA A 296 13.39 -26.03 -2.18
CA ALA A 296 13.72 -25.62 -3.54
C ALA A 296 13.26 -24.17 -3.78
N PRO A 297 13.95 -23.39 -4.63
CA PRO A 297 13.48 -22.08 -5.10
C PRO A 297 12.51 -22.22 -6.28
N LEU A 298 11.53 -21.31 -6.38
CA LEU A 298 10.49 -21.32 -7.41
C LEU A 298 11.08 -21.28 -8.84
N PRO A 299 10.86 -22.30 -9.69
CA PRO A 299 11.37 -22.29 -11.06
C PRO A 299 10.57 -21.33 -11.95
N LEU A 300 11.05 -20.10 -12.10
CA LEU A 300 10.36 -19.02 -12.83
C LEU A 300 10.03 -19.35 -14.29
N ASP A 301 10.95 -19.97 -15.01
CA ASP A 301 10.74 -20.34 -16.41
C ASP A 301 9.60 -21.34 -16.56
N ALA A 302 9.50 -22.31 -15.64
CA ALA A 302 8.41 -23.27 -15.62
C ALA A 302 7.08 -22.58 -15.26
N LEU A 303 7.08 -21.67 -14.28
CA LEU A 303 5.91 -20.88 -13.89
C LEU A 303 5.33 -20.11 -15.08
N LEU A 304 6.13 -19.30 -15.75
CA LEU A 304 5.63 -18.43 -16.84
C LEU A 304 5.34 -19.19 -18.13
N LYS A 305 5.93 -20.37 -18.32
CA LYS A 305 5.60 -21.25 -19.45
C LYS A 305 4.19 -21.85 -19.30
N GLU A 306 3.78 -22.17 -18.07
CA GLU A 306 2.53 -22.87 -17.77
C GLU A 306 1.38 -21.90 -17.44
N TRP A 307 1.69 -20.74 -16.90
CA TRP A 307 0.73 -19.74 -16.45
C TRP A 307 1.18 -18.32 -16.82
N GLN A 308 0.22 -17.43 -17.02
CA GLN A 308 0.47 -16.00 -17.19
C GLN A 308 -0.36 -15.24 -16.16
N PRO A 309 0.20 -14.20 -15.51
CA PRO A 309 -0.49 -13.49 -14.43
C PRO A 309 -1.84 -12.90 -14.82
N ASP A 310 -1.94 -12.38 -16.05
CA ASP A 310 -3.18 -11.91 -16.67
C ASP A 310 -4.04 -11.03 -15.76
N GLY A 311 -3.39 -10.09 -15.08
CA GLY A 311 -4.04 -9.15 -14.17
C GLY A 311 -4.08 -9.55 -12.70
N ALA A 312 -3.47 -10.67 -12.31
CA ALA A 312 -3.34 -11.07 -10.92
C ALA A 312 -2.57 -10.03 -10.08
N VAL A 313 -2.89 -9.98 -8.79
CA VAL A 313 -2.15 -9.28 -7.74
C VAL A 313 -1.47 -10.34 -6.88
N TRP A 314 -0.16 -10.19 -6.71
CA TRP A 314 0.64 -11.13 -5.93
C TRP A 314 1.25 -10.43 -4.71
N TYR A 315 0.91 -10.90 -3.52
CA TYR A 315 1.58 -10.54 -2.28
C TYR A 315 2.50 -11.66 -1.80
N ALA A 316 3.78 -11.36 -1.57
CA ALA A 316 4.77 -12.30 -1.08
C ALA A 316 5.40 -11.81 0.23
N HIS A 317 5.11 -12.51 1.33
CA HIS A 317 5.87 -12.38 2.56
C HIS A 317 7.03 -13.37 2.53
N ALA A 318 8.19 -12.89 2.10
CA ALA A 318 9.44 -13.63 2.09
C ALA A 318 10.61 -12.62 2.08
N CYS A 319 11.76 -13.01 2.63
CA CYS A 319 12.97 -12.19 2.63
C CYS A 319 13.35 -11.79 1.20
N CYS A 320 13.59 -10.49 0.96
CA CYS A 320 14.04 -9.98 -0.34
C CYS A 320 13.10 -10.31 -1.52
N ALA A 321 11.83 -10.68 -1.28
CA ALA A 321 10.89 -11.10 -2.33
C ALA A 321 10.64 -10.03 -3.40
N ALA A 322 10.85 -8.75 -3.08
CA ALA A 322 10.76 -7.65 -4.03
C ALA A 322 12.13 -7.17 -4.54
N GLY A 323 13.24 -7.54 -3.91
CA GLY A 323 14.58 -7.08 -4.29
C GLY A 323 15.56 -7.03 -3.13
N SER A 324 16.66 -6.30 -3.32
CA SER A 324 17.67 -5.95 -2.30
C SER A 324 18.00 -4.46 -2.38
N ASP A 325 18.52 -3.90 -1.28
CA ASP A 325 19.00 -2.51 -1.20
C ASP A 325 20.52 -2.42 -1.42
N ASP A 326 21.04 -1.20 -1.58
CA ASP A 326 22.48 -0.95 -1.65
C ASP A 326 23.08 -1.05 -0.24
N GLY A 327 23.72 -2.18 0.05
CA GLY A 327 23.99 -2.60 1.43
C GLY A 327 22.75 -3.11 2.15
N SER A 328 22.90 -3.46 3.44
CA SER A 328 21.75 -3.79 4.29
C SER A 328 21.60 -2.78 5.42
N ARG A 329 20.39 -2.27 5.62
CA ARG A 329 20.02 -1.43 6.76
C ARG A 329 20.14 -2.18 8.10
N PHE A 330 20.32 -3.49 8.05
CA PHE A 330 20.47 -4.39 9.19
C PHE A 330 21.90 -4.95 9.35
N ALA A 331 22.87 -4.49 8.56
CA ALA A 331 24.24 -5.04 8.56
C ALA A 331 24.91 -5.05 9.95
N ALA A 332 24.61 -4.06 10.80
CA ALA A 332 25.16 -3.95 12.16
C ALA A 332 24.27 -4.58 13.25
N LEU A 333 23.21 -5.31 12.87
CA LEU A 333 22.28 -5.93 13.82
C LEU A 333 22.85 -7.20 14.46
N PHE A 334 23.64 -7.95 13.71
CA PHE A 334 24.16 -9.26 14.11
C PHE A 334 25.66 -9.21 14.35
N ALA A 335 26.15 -10.07 15.24
CA ALA A 335 27.58 -10.21 15.49
C ALA A 335 28.32 -10.73 14.24
N ASP A 336 29.55 -10.27 14.07
CA ASP A 336 30.42 -10.67 12.97
C ASP A 336 30.61 -12.19 12.94
N GLY A 337 30.58 -12.77 11.73
CA GLY A 337 30.81 -14.20 11.51
C GLY A 337 29.59 -15.09 11.77
N THR A 338 28.46 -14.56 12.23
CA THR A 338 27.20 -15.32 12.31
C THR A 338 26.61 -15.55 10.90
N PRO A 339 25.89 -16.67 10.67
CA PRO A 339 25.26 -16.91 9.37
C PRO A 339 24.31 -15.79 8.92
N ALA A 340 23.55 -15.20 9.85
CA ALA A 340 22.66 -14.07 9.56
C ALA A 340 23.44 -12.84 9.07
N GLN A 341 24.56 -12.50 9.73
CA GLN A 341 25.43 -11.40 9.29
C GLN A 341 26.04 -11.65 7.91
N GLN A 342 26.47 -12.89 7.63
CA GLN A 342 27.02 -13.28 6.33
C GLN A 342 26.00 -13.13 5.21
N VAL A 343 24.75 -13.59 5.42
CA VAL A 343 23.67 -13.44 4.44
C VAL A 343 23.34 -11.97 4.20
N LEU A 344 23.18 -11.16 5.24
CA LEU A 344 22.91 -9.72 5.08
C LEU A 344 24.03 -8.99 4.33
N LYS A 345 25.29 -9.34 4.61
CA LYS A 345 26.44 -8.80 3.90
C LYS A 345 26.40 -9.20 2.42
N ALA A 346 26.22 -10.49 2.12
CA ALA A 346 26.16 -10.99 0.76
C ALA A 346 25.01 -10.38 -0.05
N VAL A 347 23.81 -10.28 0.53
CA VAL A 347 22.65 -9.60 -0.10
C VAL A 347 22.98 -8.14 -0.38
N GLY A 348 23.54 -7.42 0.61
CA GLY A 348 23.91 -6.02 0.44
C GLY A 348 24.99 -5.79 -0.61
N GLU A 349 25.92 -6.74 -0.79
CA GLU A 349 26.97 -6.70 -1.81
C GLU A 349 26.45 -6.91 -3.24
N LEU A 350 25.24 -7.46 -3.41
CA LEU A 350 24.57 -7.48 -4.72
C LEU A 350 24.14 -6.07 -5.18
N GLY A 351 24.05 -5.13 -4.24
CA GLY A 351 23.56 -3.78 -4.48
C GLY A 351 22.04 -3.70 -4.64
N ALA A 352 21.55 -2.48 -4.90
CA ALA A 352 20.13 -2.24 -5.05
C ALA A 352 19.59 -2.82 -6.38
N GLN A 353 18.66 -3.75 -6.30
CA GLN A 353 18.01 -4.39 -7.45
C GLN A 353 16.61 -4.89 -7.12
N VAL A 354 15.85 -5.25 -8.14
CA VAL A 354 14.53 -5.90 -8.02
C VAL A 354 14.68 -7.41 -8.16
N ALA A 355 13.93 -8.16 -7.36
CA ALA A 355 13.97 -9.62 -7.39
C ALA A 355 13.46 -10.18 -8.74
N PRO A 356 13.92 -11.37 -9.16
CA PRO A 356 13.54 -11.96 -10.44
C PRO A 356 12.03 -12.23 -10.59
N LEU A 357 11.35 -12.68 -9.54
CA LEU A 357 9.91 -12.99 -9.59
C LEU A 357 9.05 -11.78 -10.00
N PRO A 358 9.07 -10.63 -9.29
CA PRO A 358 8.29 -9.47 -9.72
C PRO A 358 8.66 -8.95 -11.11
N LEU A 359 9.94 -8.96 -11.49
CA LEU A 359 10.34 -8.57 -12.85
C LEU A 359 9.69 -9.47 -13.90
N ALA A 360 9.73 -10.79 -13.69
CA ALA A 360 9.13 -11.76 -14.59
C ALA A 360 7.61 -11.58 -14.68
N LEU A 361 6.92 -11.32 -13.56
CA LEU A 361 5.46 -11.12 -13.52
C LEU A 361 5.02 -9.80 -14.19
N LEU A 362 5.77 -8.71 -14.02
CA LEU A 362 5.44 -7.40 -14.60
C LEU A 362 5.78 -7.31 -16.10
N THR A 363 6.77 -8.09 -16.55
CA THR A 363 7.19 -8.13 -17.98
C THR A 363 6.55 -9.28 -18.76
N ALA A 364 5.75 -10.12 -18.10
CA ALA A 364 5.03 -11.20 -18.77
C ALA A 364 4.13 -10.67 -19.89
N LYS A 365 3.86 -11.53 -20.89
CA LYS A 365 3.00 -11.18 -22.04
C LYS A 365 1.61 -10.71 -21.60
N LYS A 366 1.08 -11.33 -20.55
CA LYS A 366 -0.13 -10.89 -19.84
C LYS A 366 0.29 -10.55 -18.40
N PRO A 367 0.65 -9.29 -18.13
CA PRO A 367 1.36 -8.93 -16.91
C PRO A 367 0.47 -8.97 -15.67
N ALA A 368 1.09 -9.13 -14.51
CA ALA A 368 0.43 -8.93 -13.22
C ALA A 368 0.00 -7.47 -13.09
N ARG A 369 -1.08 -7.19 -12.35
CA ARG A 369 -1.43 -5.81 -11.98
C ARG A 369 -0.43 -5.24 -11.00
N ALA A 370 -0.04 -6.04 -10.01
CA ALA A 370 0.84 -5.60 -8.94
C ALA A 370 1.55 -6.79 -8.30
N PHE A 371 2.76 -6.52 -7.81
CA PHE A 371 3.49 -7.38 -6.89
C PHE A 371 3.83 -6.60 -5.63
N LEU A 372 3.65 -7.21 -4.46
CA LEU A 372 4.06 -6.65 -3.18
C LEU A 372 4.99 -7.61 -2.46
N GLY A 373 6.10 -7.10 -1.94
CA GLY A 373 7.08 -7.89 -1.19
C GLY A 373 8.12 -7.01 -0.51
N HIS A 374 8.97 -7.63 0.32
CA HIS A 374 10.01 -6.92 1.06
C HIS A 374 11.31 -6.82 0.26
N ILE A 375 12.00 -5.68 0.37
CA ILE A 375 13.35 -5.46 -0.19
C ILE A 375 14.45 -5.97 0.74
N GLU A 376 14.19 -6.05 2.04
CA GLU A 376 15.15 -6.54 3.03
C GLU A 376 14.56 -7.75 3.77
N PRO A 377 15.34 -8.45 4.60
CA PRO A 377 14.81 -9.55 5.39
C PRO A 377 13.71 -9.13 6.35
N THR A 378 12.74 -10.02 6.52
CA THR A 378 11.67 -9.93 7.50
C THR A 378 12.09 -10.63 8.80
N PHE A 379 11.59 -10.16 9.93
CA PHE A 379 11.95 -10.71 11.24
C PHE A 379 10.72 -11.30 11.94
N ASP A 380 10.91 -12.43 12.60
CA ASP A 380 9.85 -13.06 13.42
C ASP A 380 9.36 -12.10 14.50
N TRP A 381 10.29 -11.32 15.06
CA TRP A 381 10.03 -10.39 16.14
C TRP A 381 9.13 -9.22 15.73
N THR A 382 9.08 -8.80 14.46
CA THR A 382 8.23 -7.69 14.00
C THR A 382 6.79 -8.12 13.69
N LEU A 383 6.53 -9.43 13.62
CA LEU A 383 5.19 -9.98 13.43
C LEU A 383 4.36 -10.05 14.72
N ARG A 384 4.99 -9.82 15.89
CA ARG A 384 4.38 -9.92 17.22
C ARG A 384 4.77 -8.76 18.12
N GLN A 385 3.83 -8.32 18.96
CA GLN A 385 4.16 -7.44 20.07
C GLN A 385 4.91 -8.26 21.14
N PRO A 386 6.15 -7.87 21.56
CA PRO A 386 7.00 -8.74 22.38
C PRO A 386 6.47 -9.05 23.79
N ALA A 387 5.72 -8.14 24.39
CA ALA A 387 5.20 -8.27 25.75
C ALA A 387 3.88 -9.05 25.82
N THR A 388 3.05 -8.98 24.79
CA THR A 388 1.71 -9.61 24.78
C THR A 388 1.61 -10.80 23.84
N GLY A 389 2.56 -10.97 22.92
CA GLY A 389 2.52 -11.96 21.86
C GLY A 389 1.48 -11.68 20.78
N GLN A 390 0.80 -10.53 20.83
CA GLN A 390 -0.23 -10.13 19.87
C GLN A 390 0.33 -10.06 18.45
N LEU A 391 -0.33 -10.70 17.49
CA LEU A 391 0.04 -10.60 16.07
C LEU A 391 -0.24 -9.19 15.54
N LEU A 392 0.69 -8.65 14.75
CA LEU A 392 0.65 -7.25 14.28
C LEU A 392 0.33 -7.09 12.78
N THR A 393 -0.21 -8.14 12.19
CA THR A 393 -0.50 -8.24 10.74
C THR A 393 -1.92 -7.82 10.38
N ALA A 394 -2.72 -7.33 11.32
CA ALA A 394 -4.13 -7.01 11.07
C ALA A 394 -4.35 -5.96 9.96
N THR A 395 -3.50 -4.93 9.89
CA THR A 395 -3.56 -3.91 8.82
C THR A 395 -3.20 -4.48 7.46
N LEU A 396 -2.26 -5.42 7.42
CA LEU A 396 -1.88 -6.16 6.22
C LEU A 396 -3.03 -7.06 5.74
N VAL A 397 -3.62 -7.87 6.64
CA VAL A 397 -4.78 -8.73 6.31
C VAL A 397 -5.96 -7.87 5.82
N ASN A 398 -6.21 -6.72 6.46
CA ASN A 398 -7.24 -5.78 6.01
C ASN A 398 -6.95 -5.22 4.60
N ALA A 399 -5.68 -5.00 4.23
CA ALA A 399 -5.32 -4.59 2.89
C ALA A 399 -5.58 -5.71 1.87
N LEU A 400 -5.11 -6.93 2.15
CA LEU A 400 -5.18 -8.12 1.28
C LEU A 400 -6.60 -8.65 1.02
N TYR A 401 -7.52 -8.33 1.92
CA TYR A 401 -8.92 -8.70 1.81
C TYR A 401 -9.79 -7.45 1.67
N THR A 402 -10.12 -6.76 2.76
CA THR A 402 -11.15 -5.71 2.78
C THR A 402 -10.90 -4.62 1.75
N GLU A 403 -9.73 -4.00 1.75
CA GLU A 403 -9.49 -2.82 0.90
C GLU A 403 -9.41 -3.19 -0.58
N ILE A 404 -8.65 -4.23 -0.93
CA ILE A 404 -8.50 -4.66 -2.32
C ILE A 404 -9.85 -5.10 -2.92
N TYR A 405 -10.65 -5.89 -2.19
CA TYR A 405 -11.95 -6.37 -2.69
C TYR A 405 -13.07 -5.31 -2.64
N LEU A 406 -12.95 -4.28 -1.80
CA LEU A 406 -13.77 -3.06 -1.92
C LEU A 406 -13.30 -2.14 -3.07
N GLY A 407 -12.42 -2.66 -3.94
CA GLY A 407 -11.93 -1.99 -5.12
C GLY A 407 -10.98 -0.84 -4.83
N SER A 408 -10.40 -0.70 -3.63
CA SER A 408 -9.41 0.36 -3.38
C SER A 408 -8.22 0.24 -4.36
N PRO A 409 -7.67 1.37 -4.87
CA PRO A 409 -6.34 1.37 -5.48
C PRO A 409 -5.35 0.60 -4.63
N ILE A 410 -4.54 -0.29 -5.21
CA ILE A 410 -3.66 -1.16 -4.42
C ILE A 410 -2.69 -0.35 -3.57
N GLY A 411 -2.12 0.74 -4.10
CA GLY A 411 -1.25 1.62 -3.30
C GLY A 411 -1.97 2.30 -2.13
N HIS A 412 -3.29 2.46 -2.20
CA HIS A 412 -4.11 3.01 -1.11
C HIS A 412 -4.57 1.94 -0.12
N ALA A 413 -4.77 0.70 -0.59
CA ALA A 413 -5.15 -0.42 0.26
C ALA A 413 -4.14 -0.65 1.40
N PHE A 414 -2.85 -0.44 1.12
CA PHE A 414 -1.76 -0.61 2.10
C PHE A 414 -1.45 0.62 2.95
N ARG A 415 -2.24 1.72 2.86
CA ARG A 415 -1.98 2.94 3.66
C ARG A 415 -1.91 2.68 5.17
N GLY A 416 -2.71 1.74 5.67
CA GLY A 416 -2.75 1.39 7.09
C GLY A 416 -1.48 0.67 7.55
N TRP A 417 -0.85 -0.11 6.66
CA TRP A 417 0.45 -0.72 6.90
C TRP A 417 1.53 0.35 7.01
N TYR A 418 1.66 1.21 5.99
CA TYR A 418 2.68 2.26 5.98
C TYR A 418 2.53 3.29 7.10
N GLY A 419 1.29 3.58 7.50
CA GLY A 419 1.00 4.46 8.64
C GLY A 419 1.62 3.97 9.95
N ALA A 420 1.82 2.66 10.13
CA ALA A 420 2.43 2.09 11.33
C ALA A 420 3.89 2.51 11.49
N ALA A 421 4.63 2.76 10.40
CA ALA A 421 6.03 3.20 10.46
C ALA A 421 6.17 4.50 11.27
N GLY A 422 5.26 5.46 11.08
CA GLY A 422 5.26 6.72 11.81
C GLY A 422 5.06 6.51 13.32
N THR A 423 4.15 5.62 13.71
CA THR A 423 3.94 5.25 15.12
C THR A 423 5.18 4.61 15.73
N HIS A 424 5.84 3.70 15.01
CA HIS A 424 7.06 3.06 15.50
C HIS A 424 8.22 4.04 15.63
N TYR A 425 8.41 4.96 14.68
CA TYR A 425 9.44 6.00 14.79
C TYR A 425 9.18 6.98 15.95
N ALA A 426 7.93 7.41 16.14
CA ALA A 426 7.58 8.27 17.27
C ALA A 426 7.82 7.58 18.62
N ALA A 427 7.47 6.29 18.73
CA ALA A 427 7.76 5.51 19.93
C ALA A 427 9.27 5.34 20.15
N TRP A 428 10.03 5.04 19.08
CA TRP A 428 11.49 4.94 19.15
C TRP A 428 12.14 6.23 19.67
N ASP A 429 11.73 7.39 19.14
CA ASP A 429 12.27 8.69 19.56
C ASP A 429 11.95 9.00 21.04
N ALA A 430 10.71 8.75 21.46
CA ALA A 430 10.30 8.92 22.87
C ALA A 430 11.09 8.01 23.83
N ILE A 431 11.27 6.73 23.46
CA ILE A 431 12.03 5.76 24.25
C ILE A 431 13.51 6.13 24.29
N LYS A 432 14.05 6.71 23.21
CA LYS A 432 15.46 7.11 23.14
C LYS A 432 15.78 8.20 24.15
N LEU A 433 14.92 9.21 24.25
CA LEU A 433 15.03 10.25 25.28
C LEU A 433 15.01 9.66 26.69
N GLY A 434 14.11 8.69 26.95
CA GLY A 434 14.05 7.97 28.22
C GLY A 434 15.27 7.07 28.48
N TYR A 435 15.86 6.49 27.44
CA TYR A 435 17.07 5.66 27.54
C TYR A 435 18.29 6.49 27.95
N ASP A 436 18.44 7.69 27.38
CA ASP A 436 19.49 8.63 27.76
C ASP A 436 19.33 9.07 29.24
N ALA A 437 18.09 9.06 29.75
CA ALA A 437 17.75 9.27 31.17
C ALA A 437 17.79 7.99 32.04
N LYS A 438 18.11 6.82 31.48
CA LYS A 438 18.12 5.48 32.13
C LYS A 438 16.75 4.96 32.59
N GLU A 439 15.67 5.42 31.96
CA GLU A 439 14.28 5.06 32.28
C GLU A 439 13.70 3.99 31.34
N SER A 440 14.45 3.60 30.30
CA SER A 440 13.96 2.72 29.23
C SER A 440 14.96 1.60 28.88
N SER A 441 14.47 0.54 28.23
CA SER A 441 15.28 -0.61 27.81
C SER A 441 15.77 -0.50 26.37
N SER A 442 16.97 -1.02 26.10
CA SER A 442 17.52 -1.17 24.75
C SER A 442 16.68 -2.10 23.87
N ALA A 443 15.96 -3.06 24.45
CA ALA A 443 15.09 -3.97 23.73
C ALA A 443 13.90 -3.23 23.08
N ALA A 444 13.27 -2.28 23.78
CA ALA A 444 12.18 -1.51 23.23
C ALA A 444 12.65 -0.58 22.07
N LEU A 445 13.84 0.01 22.22
CA LEU A 445 14.49 0.77 21.13
C LEU A 445 14.73 -0.11 19.90
N LEU A 446 15.32 -1.28 20.11
CA LEU A 446 15.61 -2.20 19.01
C LEU A 446 14.32 -2.61 18.29
N TYR A 447 13.30 -3.00 19.04
CA TYR A 447 12.01 -3.43 18.50
C TYR A 447 11.36 -2.34 17.63
N HIS A 448 11.20 -1.12 18.15
CA HIS A 448 10.52 -0.06 17.39
C HIS A 448 11.31 0.39 16.17
N ASN A 449 12.65 0.43 16.23
CA ASN A 449 13.47 0.73 15.05
C ASN A 449 13.38 -0.39 14.00
N LEU A 450 13.41 -1.66 14.44
CA LEU A 450 13.30 -2.83 13.56
C LEU A 450 11.93 -2.85 12.87
N ALA A 451 10.85 -2.72 13.62
CA ALA A 451 9.48 -2.71 13.10
C ALA A 451 9.22 -1.54 12.14
N ALA A 452 9.73 -0.34 12.45
CA ALA A 452 9.60 0.80 11.54
C ALA A 452 10.28 0.55 10.19
N ARG A 453 11.47 -0.05 10.19
CA ARG A 453 12.22 -0.38 8.97
C ARG A 453 11.58 -1.52 8.20
N ASP A 454 11.15 -2.57 8.88
CA ASP A 454 10.45 -3.71 8.27
C ASP A 454 9.21 -3.24 7.51
N VAL A 455 8.33 -2.45 8.17
CA VAL A 455 7.15 -1.83 7.54
C VAL A 455 7.51 -1.01 6.29
N GLN A 456 8.58 -0.21 6.35
CA GLN A 456 9.03 0.61 5.23
C GLN A 456 9.52 -0.22 4.03
N THR A 457 10.08 -1.40 4.27
CA THR A 457 10.71 -2.22 3.21
C THR A 457 9.72 -3.04 2.40
N LEU A 458 8.44 -3.12 2.82
CA LEU A 458 7.37 -3.63 1.97
C LEU A 458 7.10 -2.64 0.84
N VAL A 459 7.35 -3.03 -0.41
CA VAL A 459 7.14 -2.17 -1.57
C VAL A 459 6.07 -2.73 -2.49
N LEU A 460 5.42 -1.80 -3.21
CA LEU A 460 4.55 -2.11 -4.33
C LEU A 460 5.34 -1.93 -5.64
N LEU A 461 5.37 -2.97 -6.46
CA LEU A 461 5.87 -2.97 -7.83
C LEU A 461 4.67 -3.08 -8.78
N GLY A 462 4.55 -2.13 -9.70
CA GLY A 462 3.34 -1.84 -10.45
C GLY A 462 2.81 -0.42 -10.20
N ASP A 463 1.71 -0.08 -10.86
CA ASP A 463 1.05 1.21 -10.77
C ASP A 463 0.11 1.28 -9.55
N PRO A 464 0.26 2.26 -8.65
CA PRO A 464 -0.51 2.30 -7.40
C PRO A 464 -2.02 2.43 -7.57
N VAL A 465 -2.49 2.88 -8.75
CA VAL A 465 -3.94 3.09 -8.98
C VAL A 465 -4.67 1.90 -9.56
N VAL A 466 -3.97 0.83 -9.91
CA VAL A 466 -4.62 -0.41 -10.35
C VAL A 466 -5.45 -0.99 -9.21
N ARG A 467 -6.55 -1.63 -9.57
CA ARG A 467 -7.51 -2.23 -8.65
C ARG A 467 -7.66 -3.71 -9.00
N LEU A 468 -7.96 -4.53 -8.01
CA LEU A 468 -8.52 -5.84 -8.29
C LEU A 468 -9.95 -5.59 -8.78
N VAL A 469 -10.24 -5.93 -10.04
CA VAL A 469 -11.58 -5.73 -10.58
C VAL A 469 -12.46 -6.85 -10.04
N SER A 470 -13.49 -6.53 -9.26
CA SER A 470 -14.58 -7.46 -8.97
C SER A 470 -15.42 -7.62 -10.24
N ALA A 471 -15.63 -8.86 -10.68
CA ALA A 471 -16.47 -9.18 -11.82
C ALA A 471 -17.92 -8.68 -11.65
#